data_AF-A0A7Z9K954-F1
#
_entry.id   AF-A0A7Z9K954-F1
#
_cell.length_a   1.000
_cell.length_b   1.000
_cell.length_c   1.000
_cell.angle_alpha   90.00
_cell.angle_beta   90.00
_cell.angle_gamma   90.00
#
_symmetry.space_group_name_H-M   'P 1'
#
loop_
_entity.id
_entity.type
_entity.pdbx_description
1 polymer ?
#
loop_
_entity_poly.entity_id
_entity_poly.type
_entity_poly.pdbx_seq_one_letter_code
_entity_poly.pdbx_strand_id
1 'polypeptide(L)'
;DDCLVNARLYPNMLPLYRQVQIACDSTKGAAARLSGVETPKHEDNEATFEDLQARIAKTKSFLESIDEANINGTEDKEIVLQAGPKEFKFSGRIFLTTFALPNLLFHVSTAYNILRHNGVDIGKMDYLGGV
;
A
#
# COMPACT_ATOMS: atom_id res chain seq x y z
N ASP A 1 -13.46 -5.42 -18.64
CA ASP A 1 -13.00 -4.91 -17.34
C ASP A 1 -12.40 -5.98 -16.42
N ASP A 2 -12.99 -7.17 -16.26
CA ASP A 2 -12.41 -8.29 -15.49
C ASP A 2 -10.99 -8.74 -15.95
N CYS A 3 -10.71 -8.60 -17.25
CA CYS A 3 -9.40 -8.93 -17.83
C CYS A 3 -8.28 -8.02 -17.29
N LEU A 4 -8.59 -6.74 -17.02
CA LEU A 4 -7.58 -5.75 -16.60
C LEU A 4 -7.21 -5.91 -15.12
N VAL A 5 -8.18 -6.25 -14.26
CA VAL A 5 -7.96 -6.53 -12.83
C VAL A 5 -6.95 -7.67 -12.62
N ASN A 6 -6.92 -8.63 -13.55
CA ASN A 6 -6.01 -9.78 -13.56
C ASN A 6 -4.72 -9.58 -14.39
N ALA A 7 -4.56 -8.44 -15.05
CA ALA A 7 -3.40 -8.14 -15.88
C ALA A 7 -2.12 -8.00 -15.03
N ARG A 8 -0.98 -8.34 -15.62
CA ARG A 8 0.35 -8.27 -14.99
C ARG A 8 1.40 -7.87 -16.02
N LEU A 9 2.52 -7.29 -15.58
CA LEU A 9 3.61 -6.86 -16.47
C LEU A 9 4.51 -8.01 -16.93
N TYR A 10 4.60 -9.07 -16.12
CA TYR A 10 5.45 -10.22 -16.39
C TYR A 10 4.85 -11.48 -15.75
N PRO A 11 5.05 -12.70 -16.30
CA PRO A 11 4.38 -13.90 -15.81
C PRO A 11 4.50 -14.17 -14.30
N ASN A 12 5.67 -13.89 -13.71
CA ASN A 12 5.94 -14.08 -12.28
C ASN A 12 5.65 -12.84 -11.40
N MET A 13 5.21 -11.72 -12.01
CA MET A 13 4.79 -10.56 -11.26
C MET A 13 3.32 -10.71 -10.84
N LEU A 14 2.99 -10.10 -9.70
CA LEU A 14 1.62 -10.08 -9.20
C LEU A 14 0.71 -9.24 -10.10
N PRO A 15 -0.57 -9.63 -10.26
CA PRO A 15 -1.54 -8.91 -11.08
C PRO A 15 -2.01 -7.60 -10.44
N LEU A 16 -2.72 -6.77 -11.21
CA LEU A 16 -3.19 -5.44 -10.81
C LEU A 16 -3.91 -5.45 -9.46
N TYR A 17 -4.88 -6.35 -9.25
CA TYR A 17 -5.60 -6.42 -7.99
C TYR A 17 -4.64 -6.60 -6.80
N ARG A 18 -3.69 -7.54 -6.87
CA ARG A 18 -2.70 -7.75 -5.80
C ARG A 18 -1.81 -6.52 -5.58
N GLN A 19 -1.47 -5.77 -6.63
CA GLN A 19 -0.69 -4.53 -6.47
C GLN A 19 -1.44 -3.51 -5.61
N VAL A 20 -2.75 -3.33 -5.87
CA VAL A 20 -3.61 -2.43 -5.09
C VAL A 20 -3.81 -2.95 -3.67
N GLN A 21 -4.04 -4.25 -3.51
CA GLN A 21 -4.20 -4.88 -2.20
C GLN A 21 -2.97 -4.67 -1.32
N ILE A 22 -1.77 -4.93 -1.86
CA ILE A 22 -0.52 -4.77 -1.12
C ILE A 22 -0.21 -3.31 -0.84
N ALA A 23 -0.48 -2.37 -1.76
CA ALA A 23 -0.33 -0.95 -1.49
C ALA A 23 -1.22 -0.49 -0.30
N CYS A 24 -2.45 -0.99 -0.23
CA CYS A 24 -3.35 -0.73 0.89
C CYS A 24 -2.84 -1.37 2.20
N ASP A 25 -2.41 -2.62 2.14
CA ASP A 25 -1.97 -3.38 3.32
C ASP A 25 -0.66 -2.88 3.91
N SER A 26 0.30 -2.53 3.05
CA SER A 26 1.57 -1.94 3.49
C SER A 26 1.34 -0.58 4.15
N THR A 27 0.46 0.25 3.58
CA THR A 27 0.14 1.57 4.13
C THR A 27 -0.60 1.48 5.46
N LYS A 28 -1.70 0.70 5.54
CA LYS A 28 -2.45 0.54 6.79
C LYS A 28 -1.59 -0.12 7.87
N GLY A 29 -0.78 -1.12 7.49
CA GLY A 29 0.11 -1.82 8.41
C GLY A 29 1.26 -0.95 8.91
N ALA A 30 1.79 -0.05 8.08
CA ALA A 30 2.80 0.92 8.49
C ALA A 30 2.22 1.95 9.46
N ALA A 31 1.05 2.51 9.13
CA ALA A 31 0.38 3.49 9.97
C ALA A 31 0.03 2.91 11.36
N ALA A 32 -0.52 1.70 11.41
CA ALA A 32 -0.83 1.01 12.65
C ALA A 32 0.39 0.74 13.52
N ARG A 33 1.52 0.32 12.91
CA ARG A 33 2.78 0.09 13.63
C ARG A 33 3.35 1.37 14.22
N LEU A 34 3.31 2.46 13.47
CA LEU A 34 3.84 3.75 13.92
C LEU A 34 2.96 4.37 15.02
N SER A 35 1.64 4.26 14.89
CA SER A 35 0.70 4.80 15.88
C SER A 35 0.44 3.88 17.07
N GLY A 36 0.83 2.62 16.99
CA GLY A 36 0.59 1.63 18.04
C GLY A 36 -0.87 1.15 18.15
N VAL A 37 -1.71 1.45 17.15
CA VAL A 37 -3.10 0.98 17.09
C VAL A 37 -3.22 -0.39 16.42
N GLU A 38 -4.34 -1.07 16.59
CA GLU A 38 -4.61 -2.34 15.91
C GLU A 38 -4.81 -2.12 14.40
N THR A 39 -4.21 -2.98 13.58
CA THR A 39 -4.41 -2.93 12.13
C THR A 39 -5.78 -3.53 11.76
N PRO A 40 -6.65 -2.80 11.03
CA PRO A 40 -7.92 -3.35 10.61
C PRO A 40 -7.73 -4.50 9.62
N LYS A 41 -8.54 -5.55 9.78
CA LYS A 41 -8.59 -6.68 8.83
C LYS A 41 -9.43 -6.30 7.62
N HIS A 42 -8.85 -6.47 6.44
CA HIS A 42 -9.55 -6.37 5.17
C HIS A 42 -9.48 -7.77 4.54
N GLU A 43 -10.62 -8.27 4.07
CA GLU A 43 -10.67 -9.53 3.31
C GLU A 43 -10.05 -9.29 1.92
N ASP A 44 -9.38 -10.30 1.37
CA ASP A 44 -8.74 -10.25 0.05
C ASP A 44 -9.67 -10.86 -1.04
N ASN A 45 -10.93 -10.42 -1.07
CA ASN A 45 -11.97 -10.96 -1.95
C ASN A 45 -12.34 -10.06 -3.14
N GLU A 46 -11.56 -9.00 -3.39
CA GLU A 46 -11.81 -8.05 -4.48
C GLU A 46 -11.67 -8.72 -5.86
N ALA A 47 -12.68 -8.55 -6.70
CA ALA A 47 -12.70 -9.09 -8.06
C ALA A 47 -12.91 -8.02 -9.14
N THR A 48 -13.42 -6.85 -8.75
CA THR A 48 -13.78 -5.74 -9.64
C THR A 48 -13.02 -4.45 -9.31
N PHE A 49 -13.07 -3.47 -10.21
CA PHE A 49 -12.55 -2.12 -9.92
C PHE A 49 -13.28 -1.45 -8.77
N GLU A 50 -14.59 -1.67 -8.64
CA GLU A 50 -15.42 -1.13 -7.56
C GLU A 50 -14.95 -1.67 -6.20
N ASP A 51 -14.64 -2.97 -6.12
CA ASP A 51 -14.08 -3.58 -4.92
C ASP A 51 -12.71 -2.97 -4.56
N LEU A 52 -11.84 -2.79 -5.57
CA LEU A 52 -10.51 -2.19 -5.38
C LEU A 52 -10.61 -0.74 -4.90
N GLN A 53 -11.52 0.05 -5.49
CA GLN A 53 -11.78 1.43 -5.06
C GLN A 53 -12.34 1.46 -3.64
N ALA A 54 -13.24 0.54 -3.28
CA ALA A 54 -13.77 0.42 -1.92
C ALA A 54 -12.65 0.08 -0.92
N ARG A 55 -11.70 -0.80 -1.27
CA ARG A 55 -10.52 -1.09 -0.43
C ARG A 55 -9.66 0.14 -0.21
N ILE A 56 -9.42 0.94 -1.26
CA ILE A 56 -8.66 2.19 -1.17
C ILE A 56 -9.37 3.17 -0.23
N ALA A 57 -10.68 3.37 -0.41
CA ALA A 57 -11.48 4.26 0.43
C ALA A 57 -11.47 3.83 1.90
N LYS A 58 -11.60 2.53 2.18
CA LYS A 58 -11.52 1.97 3.54
C LYS A 58 -10.14 2.19 4.16
N THR A 59 -9.07 1.99 3.39
CA THR A 59 -7.70 2.24 3.84
C THR A 59 -7.49 3.72 4.17
N LYS A 60 -7.94 4.62 3.30
CA LYS A 60 -7.87 6.06 3.54
C LYS A 60 -8.63 6.47 4.80
N SER A 61 -9.86 5.99 4.97
CA SER A 61 -10.68 6.27 6.15
C SER A 61 -9.99 5.82 7.45
N PHE A 62 -9.30 4.68 7.43
CA PHE A 62 -8.51 4.23 8.56
C PHE A 62 -7.33 5.17 8.84
N LEU A 63 -6.57 5.59 7.82
CA LEU A 63 -5.46 6.53 8.01
C LEU A 63 -5.94 7.86 8.58
N GLU A 64 -7.08 8.37 8.10
CA GLU A 64 -7.70 9.61 8.59
C GLU A 64 -8.21 9.50 10.04
N SER A 65 -8.44 8.28 10.54
CA SER A 65 -8.86 8.05 11.93
C SER A 65 -7.71 8.05 12.94
N ILE A 66 -6.46 8.03 12.49
CA ILE A 66 -5.29 7.98 13.38
C ILE A 66 -4.97 9.39 13.85
N ASP A 67 -5.01 9.59 15.17
CA ASP A 67 -4.56 10.83 15.82
C ASP A 67 -3.06 11.07 15.58
N GLU A 68 -2.69 12.28 15.19
CA GLU A 68 -1.30 12.71 15.01
C GLU A 68 -0.47 12.51 16.27
N ALA A 69 -1.07 12.65 17.46
CA ALA A 69 -0.40 12.46 18.74
C ALA A 69 0.09 11.01 18.94
N ASN A 70 -0.50 10.04 18.23
CA ASN A 70 -0.05 8.65 18.28
C ASN A 70 1.19 8.41 17.42
N ILE A 71 1.47 9.26 16.43
CA ILE A 71 2.61 9.14 15.50
C ILE A 71 3.75 10.08 15.88
N ASN A 72 3.46 11.31 16.32
CA ASN A 72 4.47 12.29 16.66
C ASN A 72 5.33 11.79 17.85
N GLY A 73 6.65 11.87 17.73
CA GLY A 73 7.58 11.38 18.76
C GLY A 73 7.85 9.87 18.71
N THR A 74 7.41 9.17 17.66
CA THR A 74 7.64 7.73 17.47
C THR A 74 8.82 7.39 16.57
N GLU A 75 9.58 8.41 16.13
CA GLU A 75 10.67 8.29 15.17
C GLU A 75 11.72 7.24 15.60
N ASP A 76 11.97 7.11 16.90
CA ASP A 76 12.96 6.21 17.49
C ASP A 76 12.36 4.94 18.11
N LYS A 77 11.02 4.77 18.08
CA LYS A 77 10.38 3.53 18.59
C LYS A 77 10.81 2.33 17.73
N GLU A 78 11.10 1.20 18.37
CA GLU A 78 11.47 -0.04 17.66
C GLU A 78 10.24 -0.60 16.92
N ILE A 79 10.38 -0.79 15.61
CA ILE A 79 9.43 -1.49 14.76
C ILE A 79 10.03 -2.84 14.37
N VAL A 80 9.30 -3.91 14.66
CA VAL A 80 9.70 -5.29 14.34
C VAL A 80 8.82 -5.83 13.23
N LEU A 81 9.44 -6.24 12.12
CA LEU A 81 8.78 -6.96 11.04
C LEU A 81 9.22 -8.41 11.02
N GLN A 82 8.25 -9.32 10.95
CA GLN A 82 8.50 -10.75 10.77
C GLN A 82 8.36 -11.11 9.29
N ALA A 83 9.39 -11.76 8.75
CA ALA A 83 9.45 -12.26 7.39
C ALA A 83 9.84 -13.74 7.41
N GLY A 84 8.85 -14.60 7.66
CA GLY A 84 9.09 -16.02 7.90
C GLY A 84 9.96 -16.21 9.16
N PRO A 85 11.11 -16.92 9.08
CA PRO A 85 11.99 -17.11 10.23
C PRO A 85 12.90 -15.90 10.52
N LYS A 86 12.87 -14.86 9.68
CA LYS A 86 13.73 -13.68 9.82
C LYS A 86 12.96 -12.54 10.47
N GLU A 87 13.63 -11.88 11.39
CA GLU A 87 13.17 -10.65 12.03
C GLU A 87 13.97 -9.46 11.50
N PHE A 88 13.26 -8.40 11.15
CA PHE A 88 13.86 -7.11 10.78
C PHE A 88 13.46 -6.06 11.81
N LYS A 89 14.46 -5.37 12.37
CA LYS A 89 14.27 -4.32 13.35
C LYS A 89 14.65 -2.97 12.75
N PHE A 90 13.83 -1.98 13.04
CA PHE A 90 14.00 -0.61 12.58
C PHE A 90 13.65 0.36 13.70
N SER A 91 14.15 1.59 13.63
CA SER A 91 13.44 2.70 14.28
C SER A 91 12.24 3.12 13.42
N GLY A 92 11.23 3.76 14.00
CA GLY A 92 10.03 4.22 13.31
C GLY A 92 10.33 5.04 12.05
N ARG A 93 11.26 6.00 12.14
CA ARG A 93 11.68 6.84 11.00
C ARG A 93 12.33 6.03 9.89
N ILE A 94 13.24 5.11 10.23
CA ILE A 94 13.92 4.26 9.24
C ILE A 94 12.90 3.32 8.59
N PHE A 95 12.04 2.68 9.39
CA PHE A 95 10.95 1.84 8.88
C PHE A 95 10.10 2.60 7.86
N LEU A 96 9.63 3.80 8.19
CA LEU A 96 8.77 4.59 7.31
C LEU A 96 9.49 4.95 6.00
N THR A 97 10.68 5.52 6.11
CA THR A 97 11.39 6.14 4.97
C THR A 97 12.14 5.15 4.09
N THR A 98 12.63 4.04 4.63
CA THR A 98 13.46 3.08 3.88
C THR A 98 12.75 1.77 3.58
N PHE A 99 11.60 1.48 4.21
CA PHE A 99 10.84 0.26 3.96
C PHE A 99 9.41 0.55 3.50
N ALA A 100 8.59 1.22 4.32
CA ALA A 100 7.17 1.39 4.05
C ALA A 100 6.89 2.25 2.82
N LEU A 101 7.48 3.46 2.74
CA LEU A 101 7.29 4.36 1.60
C LEU A 101 7.85 3.78 0.28
N PRO A 102 9.07 3.23 0.22
CA PRO A 102 9.55 2.57 -0.99
C PRO A 102 8.66 1.41 -1.45
N ASN A 103 8.14 0.60 -0.52
CA ASN A 103 7.24 -0.49 -0.86
C ASN A 103 5.91 0.02 -1.43
N LEU A 104 5.29 1.03 -0.81
CA LEU A 104 4.09 1.69 -1.33
C LEU A 104 4.31 2.22 -2.75
N LEU A 105 5.37 3.01 -2.95
CA LEU A 105 5.68 3.62 -4.24
C LEU A 105 5.93 2.58 -5.34
N PHE A 106 6.57 1.45 -5.00
CA PHE A 106 6.76 0.33 -5.92
C PHE A 106 5.41 -0.24 -6.40
N HIS A 107 4.49 -0.53 -5.48
CA HIS A 107 3.20 -1.13 -5.81
C HIS A 107 2.29 -0.15 -6.56
N VAL A 108 2.26 1.13 -6.19
CA VAL A 108 1.51 2.18 -6.91
C VAL A 108 2.07 2.37 -8.32
N SER A 109 3.41 2.48 -8.47
CA SER A 109 4.05 2.60 -9.77
C SER A 109 3.79 1.37 -10.64
N THR A 110 3.78 0.17 -10.05
CA THR A 110 3.49 -1.07 -10.78
C THR A 110 2.03 -1.13 -11.23
N ALA A 111 1.08 -0.72 -10.38
CA ALA A 111 -0.33 -0.61 -10.76
C ALA A 111 -0.54 0.41 -11.90
N TYR A 112 0.07 1.59 -11.80
CA TYR A 112 0.11 2.60 -12.86
C TYR A 112 0.65 2.01 -14.18
N ASN A 113 1.78 1.30 -14.12
CA ASN A 113 2.40 0.71 -15.30
C ASN A 113 1.52 -0.39 -15.92
N ILE A 114 0.84 -1.22 -15.14
CA ILE A 114 -0.11 -2.22 -15.66
C ILE A 114 -1.25 -1.53 -16.41
N LEU A 115 -1.86 -0.50 -15.83
CA LEU A 115 -2.95 0.25 -16.47
C LEU A 115 -2.48 0.91 -17.77
N ARG A 116 -1.36 1.64 -17.73
CA ARG A 116 -0.80 2.33 -18.90
C ARG A 116 -0.39 1.35 -20.01
N HIS A 117 0.19 0.20 -19.65
CA HIS A 117 0.56 -0.85 -20.62
C HIS A 117 -0.66 -1.45 -21.33
N ASN A 118 -1.82 -1.49 -20.68
CA ASN A 118 -3.07 -1.99 -21.25
C ASN A 118 -3.91 -0.90 -21.95
N GLY A 119 -3.33 0.28 -22.22
CA GLY A 119 -3.97 1.32 -23.03
C GLY A 119 -4.83 2.33 -22.25
N VAL A 120 -4.81 2.31 -20.91
CA VAL A 120 -5.47 3.35 -20.12
C VAL A 120 -4.70 4.67 -20.27
N ASP A 121 -5.40 5.75 -20.61
CA ASP A 121 -4.79 7.05 -20.86
C ASP A 121 -4.49 7.82 -19.57
N ILE A 122 -3.53 7.32 -18.79
CA ILE A 122 -2.97 7.98 -17.60
C ILE A 122 -1.53 8.42 -17.84
N GLY A 123 -1.12 9.53 -17.24
CA GLY A 123 0.20 10.11 -17.35
C GLY A 123 0.87 10.37 -16.00
N LYS A 124 2.08 10.93 -16.06
CA LYS A 124 2.88 11.29 -14.88
C LYS A 124 2.10 12.18 -13.89
N MET A 125 1.24 13.06 -14.40
CA MET A 125 0.45 13.98 -13.56
C MET A 125 -0.61 13.25 -12.74
N ASP A 126 -1.21 12.18 -13.27
CA ASP A 126 -2.13 11.33 -12.51
C ASP A 126 -1.40 10.61 -11.37
N TYR A 127 -0.16 10.16 -11.62
CA TYR A 127 0.68 9.54 -10.59
C TYR A 127 1.09 10.54 -9.48
N LEU A 128 1.43 11.78 -9.85
CA LEU A 128 1.87 12.80 -8.90
C LEU A 128 0.70 13.47 -8.16
N GLY A 129 -0.55 13.27 -8.58
CA GLY A 129 -1.72 13.90 -7.96
C GLY A 129 -2.00 15.32 -8.43
N GLY A 130 -1.60 15.66 -9.66
CA GLY A 130 -1.92 16.96 -10.29
C GLY A 130 -1.09 18.16 -9.84
N VAL A 131 0.09 17.91 -9.23
CA VAL A 131 1.04 18.94 -8.76
C VAL A 131 1.79 19.61 -9.90
#